data_AF-A0A086AFP9-F1
#
_entry.id   AF-A0A086AFP9-F1
#
_cell.length_a   1.000
_cell.length_b   1.000
_cell.length_c   1.000
_cell.angle_alpha   90.00
_cell.angle_beta   90.00
_cell.angle_gamma   90.00
#
_symmetry.space_group_name_H-M   'P 1'
#
loop_
_entity.id
_entity.type
_entity.pdbx_description
1 polymer ?
#
loop_
_entity_poly.entity_id
_entity_poly.type
_entity_poly.pdbx_seq_one_letter_code
_entity_poly.pdbx_strand_id
1 'polypeptide(L)'
;MTNSPSTHLISPDKEGGQHEVRADINLGGNRTTYTTGEKMTINKGEASGHINFMDIAIQNGIKNNIKTDILLHSHPTATLLEGGKSYTITATEPSSDDIKAFADFETNIIVGNLERNPVTLKSDGSMIDPYNKQGAVFYDNKGTKLMDLNINAVNNILSNYENGKIKK
;
A
#
# COMPACT_ATOMS: atom_id res chain seq x y z
N MET A 1 30.88 -16.91 -12.30
CA MET A 1 29.42 -16.98 -12.07
C MET A 1 29.14 -16.23 -10.78
N THR A 2 28.70 -14.97 -10.88
CA THR A 2 28.33 -14.15 -9.72
C THR A 2 26.87 -13.79 -9.86
N ASN A 3 26.01 -14.60 -9.24
CA ASN A 3 24.62 -14.21 -9.03
C ASN A 3 24.64 -13.11 -7.97
N SER A 4 24.64 -11.86 -8.42
CA SER A 4 24.37 -10.71 -7.57
C SER A 4 22.90 -10.81 -7.16
N PRO A 5 22.56 -10.86 -5.87
CA PRO A 5 21.17 -10.76 -5.45
C PRO A 5 20.65 -9.41 -5.96
N SER A 6 19.56 -9.43 -6.72
CA SER A 6 18.99 -8.20 -7.26
C SER A 6 18.63 -7.28 -6.09
N THR A 7 19.26 -6.12 -6.03
CA THR A 7 18.97 -5.06 -5.05
C THR A 7 17.68 -4.31 -5.40
N HIS A 8 16.65 -5.03 -5.87
CA HIS A 8 15.32 -4.47 -5.97
C HIS A 8 14.77 -4.34 -4.57
N LEU A 9 15.07 -3.22 -3.92
CA LEU A 9 14.18 -2.63 -2.94
C LEU A 9 12.83 -2.51 -3.63
N ILE A 10 11.92 -3.45 -3.38
CA ILE A 10 10.49 -3.22 -3.63
C ILE A 10 10.01 -2.36 -2.47
N SER A 11 10.53 -1.14 -2.42
CA SER A 11 9.88 0.00 -1.78
C SER A 11 9.72 1.01 -2.90
N PRO A 12 8.51 1.45 -3.25
CA PRO A 12 8.33 2.52 -4.24
C PRO A 12 8.94 3.85 -3.79
N ASP A 13 9.40 3.93 -2.54
CA ASP A 13 9.74 5.17 -1.88
C ASP A 13 11.14 5.13 -1.24
N LYS A 14 11.98 6.11 -1.58
CA LYS A 14 13.26 6.40 -0.89
C LYS A 14 13.02 7.08 0.48
N GLU A 15 11.78 7.45 0.79
CA GLU A 15 11.30 8.11 2.01
C GLU A 15 10.66 7.14 3.03
N GLY A 16 10.87 5.83 2.87
CA GLY A 16 10.85 4.87 3.97
C GLY A 16 9.46 4.44 4.46
N GLY A 17 8.47 4.38 3.56
CA GLY A 17 7.13 3.86 3.89
C GLY A 17 6.33 4.79 4.78
N GLN A 18 6.64 6.08 4.76
CA GLN A 18 5.90 7.14 5.45
C GLN A 18 4.78 7.72 4.59
N HIS A 19 4.67 7.30 3.32
CA HIS A 19 3.75 7.85 2.35
C HIS A 19 2.84 6.76 1.80
N GLU A 20 1.61 7.16 1.46
CA GLU A 20 0.77 6.35 0.57
C GLU A 20 1.24 6.52 -0.88
N VAL A 21 1.06 5.48 -1.69
CA VAL A 21 1.43 5.47 -3.10
C VAL A 21 0.32 4.80 -3.88
N ARG A 22 -0.10 5.40 -4.99
CA ARG A 22 -1.14 4.85 -5.87
C ARG A 22 -0.59 4.49 -7.24
N ALA A 23 -1.13 3.41 -7.81
CA ALA A 23 -1.02 3.06 -9.21
C ALA A 23 -2.38 2.60 -9.75
N ASP A 24 -2.80 3.17 -10.88
CA ASP A 24 -3.96 2.66 -11.62
C ASP A 24 -3.49 1.66 -12.68
N ILE A 25 -4.22 0.55 -12.84
CA ILE A 25 -3.88 -0.52 -13.76
C ILE A 25 -5.07 -0.74 -14.70
N ASN A 26 -4.81 -0.74 -16.01
CA ASN A 26 -5.83 -1.04 -17.01
C ASN A 26 -6.01 -2.55 -17.24
N LEU A 27 -7.05 -2.91 -18.00
CA LEU A 27 -7.38 -4.28 -18.40
C LEU A 27 -6.26 -5.08 -19.07
N GLY A 28 -5.29 -4.40 -19.70
CA GLY A 28 -4.12 -5.03 -20.29
C GLY A 28 -3.00 -5.32 -19.28
N GLY A 29 -3.22 -5.05 -17.98
CA GLY A 29 -2.20 -5.11 -16.95
C GLY A 29 -1.18 -3.97 -17.03
N ASN A 30 -1.41 -2.96 -17.87
CA ASN A 30 -0.49 -1.83 -18.00
C ASN A 30 -0.81 -0.80 -16.93
N ARG A 31 0.23 -0.32 -16.24
CA ARG A 31 0.14 0.82 -15.34
C ARG A 31 -0.17 2.07 -16.15
N THR A 32 -1.22 2.79 -15.77
CA THR A 32 -1.62 4.02 -16.46
C THR A 32 -1.04 5.27 -15.79
N THR A 33 -0.80 5.25 -14.48
CA THR A 33 -0.36 6.41 -13.67
C THR A 33 0.39 5.97 -12.39
N TYR A 34 1.15 6.90 -11.80
CA TYR A 34 1.82 6.74 -10.50
C TYR A 34 1.73 8.05 -9.72
N THR A 35 1.33 8.00 -8.45
CA THR A 35 1.27 9.20 -7.60
C THR A 35 1.60 8.88 -6.15
N THR A 36 2.38 9.74 -5.51
CA THR A 36 2.73 9.67 -4.09
C THR A 36 1.84 10.62 -3.31
N GLY A 37 1.27 10.13 -2.21
CA GLY A 37 0.41 10.86 -1.31
C GLY A 37 1.15 11.68 -0.27
N GLU A 38 0.35 12.29 0.62
CA GLU A 38 0.91 13.01 1.76
C GLU A 38 1.65 12.07 2.71
N LYS A 39 2.59 12.65 3.45
CA LYS A 39 3.25 11.96 4.56
C LYS A 39 2.20 11.61 5.62
N MET A 40 2.32 10.42 6.21
CA MET A 40 1.52 9.98 7.33
C MET A 40 1.61 10.99 8.49
N THR A 41 0.45 11.42 8.97
CA THR A 41 0.29 12.31 10.13
C THR A 41 -0.66 11.70 11.14
N ILE A 42 -0.61 12.17 12.38
CA ILE A 42 -1.60 11.84 13.42
C ILE A 42 -2.56 13.02 13.54
N ASN A 43 -3.86 12.77 13.42
CA ASN A 43 -4.90 13.77 13.63
C ASN A 43 -5.95 13.21 14.59
N LYS A 44 -6.19 13.90 15.71
CA LYS A 44 -7.14 13.49 16.77
C LYS A 44 -6.94 12.06 17.30
N GLY A 45 -5.69 11.57 17.29
CA GLY A 45 -5.38 10.22 17.75
C GLY A 45 -5.69 9.12 16.72
N GLU A 46 -5.72 9.45 15.43
CA GLU A 46 -5.75 8.49 14.32
C GLU A 46 -4.61 8.82 13.37
N ALA A 47 -3.91 7.81 12.84
CA ALA A 47 -2.92 8.03 11.79
C ALA A 47 -3.60 8.01 10.41
N SER A 48 -3.20 8.93 9.54
CA SER A 48 -3.68 9.06 8.16
C SER A 48 -2.55 9.51 7.23
N GLY A 49 -2.42 8.92 6.04
CA GLY A 49 -1.47 9.33 5.00
C GLY A 49 -2.18 9.69 3.71
N HIS A 50 -3.16 10.59 3.76
CA HIS A 50 -4.20 10.70 2.75
C HIS A 50 -3.69 10.91 1.31
N ILE A 51 -4.25 10.13 0.39
CA ILE A 51 -4.30 10.39 -1.04
C ILE A 51 -5.73 10.80 -1.40
N ASN A 52 -5.92 12.01 -1.97
CA ASN A 52 -7.22 12.34 -2.58
C ASN A 52 -7.36 11.59 -3.91
N PHE A 53 -8.09 10.47 -3.86
CA PHE A 53 -8.31 9.57 -5.00
C PHE A 53 -8.93 10.26 -6.22
N MET A 54 -9.76 11.30 -6.02
CA MET A 54 -10.47 11.98 -7.11
C MET A 54 -9.63 13.04 -7.80
N ASP A 55 -8.83 13.80 -7.05
CA ASP A 55 -7.97 14.85 -7.63
C ASP A 55 -6.89 14.26 -8.54
N ILE A 56 -6.40 13.06 -8.21
CA ILE A 56 -5.26 12.42 -8.89
C ILE A 56 -5.65 11.76 -10.21
N ALA A 57 -6.86 11.17 -10.28
CA ALA A 57 -7.39 10.64 -11.55
C ALA A 57 -7.58 11.77 -12.57
N ILE A 58 -8.17 12.89 -12.12
CA ILE A 58 -8.40 14.08 -12.94
C ILE A 58 -7.06 14.71 -13.39
N GLN A 59 -6.08 14.85 -12.50
CA GLN A 59 -4.76 15.43 -12.82
C GLN A 59 -4.00 14.67 -13.91
N ASN A 60 -4.17 13.34 -13.98
CA ASN A 60 -3.51 12.52 -14.98
C ASN A 60 -4.36 12.28 -16.24
N GLY A 61 -5.45 13.03 -16.42
CA GLY A 61 -6.33 12.90 -17.59
C GLY A 61 -7.11 11.59 -17.65
N ILE A 62 -7.15 10.82 -16.55
CA ILE A 62 -8.07 9.69 -16.39
C ILE A 62 -9.46 10.31 -16.18
N LYS A 63 -10.23 10.39 -17.27
CA LYS A 63 -11.64 10.75 -17.20
C LYS A 63 -12.37 9.69 -16.36
N ASN A 64 -13.34 10.09 -15.53
CA ASN A 64 -14.21 9.23 -14.70
C ASN A 64 -15.04 8.18 -15.48
N ASN A 65 -14.73 7.95 -16.76
CA ASN A 65 -15.34 6.97 -17.64
C ASN A 65 -14.35 5.92 -18.15
N ILE A 66 -13.08 5.95 -17.72
CA ILE A 66 -12.20 4.79 -17.87
C ILE A 66 -12.59 3.82 -16.76
N LYS A 67 -13.31 2.75 -17.11
CA LYS A 67 -13.41 1.56 -16.25
C LYS A 67 -11.99 1.02 -16.08
N THR A 68 -11.30 1.46 -15.04
CA THR A 68 -10.13 0.78 -14.51
C THR A 68 -10.66 -0.32 -13.60
N ASP A 69 -10.36 -1.57 -13.94
CA ASP A 69 -10.89 -2.69 -13.16
C ASP A 69 -10.14 -2.88 -11.84
N ILE A 70 -8.94 -2.29 -11.72
CA ILE A 70 -8.07 -2.49 -10.56
C ILE A 70 -7.58 -1.14 -10.02
N LEU A 71 -7.98 -0.83 -8.79
CA LEU A 71 -7.32 0.18 -7.96
C LEU A 71 -6.22 -0.51 -7.15
N LEU A 72 -5.01 0.04 -7.18
CA LEU A 72 -3.90 -0.40 -6.33
C LEU A 72 -3.32 0.81 -5.61
N HIS A 73 -3.29 0.79 -4.29
CA HIS A 73 -2.54 1.75 -3.50
C HIS A 73 -1.83 1.11 -2.32
N SER A 74 -0.93 1.85 -1.69
CA SER A 74 -0.22 1.45 -0.50
C SER A 74 -0.68 2.25 0.71
N HIS A 75 -0.78 1.59 1.86
CA HIS A 75 -0.78 2.26 3.15
C HIS A 75 0.67 2.43 3.65
N PRO A 76 0.97 3.48 4.44
CA PRO A 76 2.30 3.67 5.00
C PRO A 76 2.64 2.50 5.94
N THR A 77 3.85 1.97 5.82
CA THR A 77 4.35 0.88 6.69
C THR A 77 5.00 1.42 7.96
N ALA A 78 5.31 2.71 8.01
CA ALA A 78 5.85 3.36 9.19
C ALA A 78 4.85 3.35 10.36
N THR A 79 5.39 3.29 11.58
CA THR A 79 4.60 3.46 12.81
C THR A 79 4.95 4.80 13.44
N LEU A 80 3.92 5.58 13.79
CA LEU A 80 4.07 6.89 14.43
C LEU A 80 3.84 6.79 15.93
N LEU A 81 4.45 7.70 16.68
CA LEU A 81 4.32 7.80 18.13
C LEU A 81 3.83 9.20 18.52
N GLU A 82 2.77 9.25 19.32
CA GLU A 82 2.28 10.49 19.94
C GLU A 82 1.76 10.18 21.35
N GLY A 83 2.23 10.94 22.35
CA GLY A 83 1.77 10.78 23.73
C GLY A 83 1.98 9.37 24.31
N GLY A 84 3.02 8.65 23.88
CA GLY A 84 3.31 7.27 24.32
C GLY A 84 2.41 6.20 23.69
N LYS A 85 1.58 6.56 22.70
CA LYS A 85 0.76 5.63 21.92
C LYS A 85 1.34 5.46 20.53
N SER A 86 1.26 4.24 20.01
CA SER A 86 1.67 3.90 18.65
C SER A 86 0.50 3.89 17.69
N TYR A 87 0.72 4.43 16.51
CA TYR A 87 -0.26 4.51 15.43
C TYR A 87 0.32 3.87 14.17
N THR A 88 -0.38 2.86 13.67
CA THR A 88 0.00 2.12 12.47
C THR A 88 -1.25 1.97 11.62
N ILE A 89 -1.13 2.27 10.33
CA ILE A 89 -2.16 1.95 9.35
C ILE A 89 -1.85 0.57 8.77
N THR A 90 -2.87 -0.24 8.55
CA THR A 90 -2.72 -1.58 7.97
C THR A 90 -3.48 -1.67 6.64
N ALA A 91 -3.01 -2.50 5.73
CA ALA A 91 -3.70 -2.83 4.50
C ALA A 91 -4.98 -3.64 4.74
N THR A 92 -5.16 -4.21 5.94
CA THR A 92 -6.35 -4.97 6.35
C THR A 92 -7.52 -4.08 6.80
N GLU A 93 -7.27 -2.79 7.03
CA GLU A 93 -8.22 -1.82 7.56
C GLU A 93 -8.32 -0.63 6.59
N PRO A 94 -9.17 -0.71 5.54
CA PRO A 94 -9.39 0.40 4.63
C PRO A 94 -10.01 1.58 5.37
N SER A 95 -9.57 2.79 5.05
CA SER A 95 -10.17 4.04 5.52
C SER A 95 -11.54 4.25 4.89
N SER A 96 -12.30 5.23 5.41
CA SER A 96 -13.59 5.59 4.83
C SER A 96 -13.48 6.14 3.41
N ASP A 97 -12.34 6.72 3.04
CA ASP A 97 -12.12 7.26 1.70
C ASP A 97 -11.72 6.15 0.72
N ASP A 98 -10.98 5.14 1.19
CA ASP A 98 -10.74 3.91 0.42
C ASP A 98 -12.07 3.26 0.04
N ILE A 99 -12.96 3.07 1.01
CA ILE A 99 -14.27 2.44 0.79
C ILE A 99 -15.11 3.22 -0.22
N LYS A 100 -15.06 4.56 -0.19
CA LYS A 100 -15.74 5.39 -1.20
C LYS A 100 -15.14 5.19 -2.59
N ALA A 101 -13.81 5.16 -2.69
CA ALA A 101 -13.13 4.95 -3.97
C ALA A 101 -13.41 3.56 -4.53
N PHE A 102 -13.50 2.53 -3.69
CA PHE A 102 -13.72 1.14 -4.12
C PHE A 102 -14.98 0.93 -4.96
N ALA A 103 -16.00 1.76 -4.76
CA ALA A 103 -17.25 1.67 -5.53
C ALA A 103 -17.05 1.85 -7.04
N ASP A 104 -15.96 2.51 -7.45
CA ASP A 104 -15.66 2.84 -8.85
C ASP A 104 -14.80 1.76 -9.55
N PHE A 105 -14.34 0.73 -8.84
CA PHE A 105 -13.41 -0.29 -9.36
C PHE A 105 -13.88 -1.72 -9.01
N GLU A 106 -13.67 -2.69 -9.91
CA GLU A 106 -14.10 -4.08 -9.69
C GLU A 106 -13.23 -4.83 -8.68
N THR A 107 -11.93 -4.53 -8.67
CA THR A 107 -10.94 -5.08 -7.74
C THR A 107 -10.16 -3.93 -7.11
N ASN A 108 -9.98 -4.00 -5.79
CA ASN A 108 -9.24 -3.01 -5.04
C ASN A 108 -8.13 -3.69 -4.25
N ILE A 109 -6.92 -3.14 -4.28
CA ILE A 109 -5.75 -3.76 -3.67
C ILE A 109 -5.05 -2.72 -2.80
N ILE A 110 -4.90 -3.03 -1.52
CA ILE A 110 -4.06 -2.25 -0.60
C ILE A 110 -2.79 -3.04 -0.30
N VAL A 111 -1.63 -2.43 -0.47
CA VAL A 111 -0.34 -3.00 -0.03
C VAL A 111 0.17 -2.28 1.22
N GLY A 112 0.76 -3.01 2.17
CA GLY A 112 1.24 -2.41 3.42
C GLY A 112 1.37 -3.42 4.55
N ASN A 113 1.35 -2.93 5.79
CA ASN A 113 1.34 -3.78 6.97
C ASN A 113 0.04 -4.60 7.03
N LEU A 114 0.11 -5.91 7.28
CA LEU A 114 -1.04 -6.80 7.44
C LEU A 114 -1.50 -6.91 8.90
N GLU A 115 -0.67 -6.46 9.83
CA GLU A 115 -0.89 -6.55 11.27
C GLU A 115 -0.44 -5.27 11.99
N ARG A 116 -0.95 -5.09 13.21
CA ARG A 116 -0.63 -3.98 14.10
C ARG A 116 -0.01 -4.52 15.38
N ASN A 117 1.27 -4.86 15.31
CA ASN A 117 2.02 -5.32 16.47
C ASN A 117 2.29 -4.15 17.43
N PRO A 118 2.27 -4.39 18.75
CA PRO A 118 2.54 -3.35 19.74
C PRO A 118 3.99 -2.87 19.67
N VAL A 119 4.17 -1.56 19.81
CA VAL A 119 5.48 -0.94 19.86
C VAL A 119 6.10 -1.07 21.24
N THR A 120 7.41 -1.38 21.27
CA THR A 120 8.20 -1.30 22.50
C THR A 120 9.00 0.00 22.51
N LEU A 121 8.83 0.81 23.56
CA LEU A 121 9.62 2.01 23.80
C LEU A 121 10.84 1.66 24.67
N LYS A 122 12.01 2.16 24.30
CA LYS A 122 13.20 2.11 25.15
C LYS A 122 13.16 3.24 26.18
N SER A 123 14.00 3.12 27.21
CA SER A 123 14.14 4.12 28.27
C SER A 123 14.65 5.48 27.77
N ASP A 124 15.31 5.53 26.61
CA ASP A 124 15.76 6.76 25.94
C ASP A 124 14.67 7.41 25.07
N GLY A 125 13.45 6.85 25.05
CA GLY A 125 12.33 7.33 24.24
C GLY A 125 12.36 6.86 22.78
N SER A 126 13.39 6.13 22.35
CA SER A 126 13.46 5.55 21.01
C SER A 126 12.52 4.35 20.85
N MET A 127 12.08 4.13 19.61
CA MET A 127 11.16 3.06 19.25
C MET A 127 11.92 1.79 18.83
N ILE A 128 11.46 0.63 19.29
CA ILE A 128 11.76 -0.65 18.64
C ILE A 128 10.68 -0.90 17.59
N ASP A 129 11.08 -1.06 16.33
CA ASP A 129 10.18 -1.42 15.25
C ASP A 129 9.43 -2.71 15.61
N PRO A 130 8.07 -2.68 15.60
CA PRO A 130 7.25 -3.82 16.02
C PRO A 130 7.25 -4.99 15.01
N TYR A 131 8.00 -4.88 13.90
CA TYR A 131 8.12 -5.89 12.85
C TYR A 131 6.76 -6.40 12.36
N ASN A 132 5.96 -5.49 11.82
CA ASN A 132 4.67 -5.85 11.22
C ASN A 132 4.91 -6.67 9.94
N LYS A 133 4.26 -7.82 9.80
CA LYS A 133 4.19 -8.51 8.50
C LYS A 133 3.63 -7.57 7.44
N GLN A 134 4.26 -7.59 6.27
CA GLN A 134 3.82 -6.81 5.11
C GLN A 134 3.20 -7.73 4.06
N GLY A 135 2.41 -7.14 3.17
CA GLY A 135 1.76 -7.87 2.09
C GLY A 135 0.75 -7.02 1.32
N ALA A 136 -0.21 -7.71 0.69
CA ALA A 136 -1.29 -7.12 -0.08
C ALA A 136 -2.63 -7.69 0.37
N VAL A 137 -3.67 -6.86 0.39
CA VAL A 137 -5.05 -7.26 0.68
C VAL A 137 -5.93 -6.84 -0.48
N PHE A 138 -6.79 -7.75 -0.91
CA PHE A 138 -7.71 -7.59 -2.03
C PHE A 138 -9.12 -7.39 -1.50
N TYR A 139 -9.84 -6.46 -2.08
CA TYR A 139 -11.18 -6.06 -1.72
C TYR A 139 -12.09 -6.03 -2.96
N ASP A 140 -13.37 -6.32 -2.76
CA ASP A 140 -14.39 -6.06 -3.77
C ASP A 140 -14.79 -4.56 -3.78
N ASN A 141 -15.72 -4.21 -4.65
CA ASN A 141 -16.25 -2.85 -4.78
C ASN A 141 -17.11 -2.37 -3.59
N LYS A 142 -17.34 -3.22 -2.58
CA LYS A 142 -18.03 -2.87 -1.33
C LYS A 142 -17.07 -2.76 -0.15
N GLY A 143 -15.77 -2.96 -0.37
CA GLY A 143 -14.78 -3.04 0.71
C GLY A 143 -14.82 -4.34 1.50
N THR A 144 -15.43 -5.39 0.96
CA THR A 144 -15.33 -6.73 1.53
C THR A 144 -13.96 -7.31 1.19
N LYS A 145 -13.20 -7.71 2.21
CA LYS A 145 -11.92 -8.41 2.02
C LYS A 145 -12.16 -9.76 1.30
N LEU A 146 -11.49 -9.95 0.18
CA LEU A 146 -11.54 -11.18 -0.63
C LEU A 146 -10.39 -12.13 -0.27
N MET A 147 -9.17 -11.61 -0.16
CA MET A 147 -7.98 -12.37 0.21
C MET A 147 -6.86 -11.48 0.72
N ASP A 148 -5.88 -12.05 1.42
CA ASP A 148 -4.60 -11.42 1.72
C ASP A 148 -3.43 -12.30 1.28
N LEU A 149 -2.35 -11.66 0.84
CA LEU A 149 -1.10 -12.28 0.43
C LEU A 149 0.02 -11.68 1.27
N ASN A 150 0.73 -12.53 2.03
CA ASN A 150 1.94 -12.09 2.71
C ASN A 150 3.07 -11.79 1.71
N ILE A 151 4.05 -10.98 2.13
CA ILE A 151 5.16 -10.54 1.28
C ILE A 151 5.95 -11.71 0.68
N ASN A 152 6.05 -12.85 1.36
CA ASN A 152 6.73 -14.03 0.82
C ASN A 152 5.94 -14.64 -0.34
N ALA A 153 4.62 -14.71 -0.25
CA ALA A 153 3.76 -15.14 -1.34
C ALA A 153 3.87 -14.18 -2.53
N VAL A 154 3.84 -12.88 -2.29
CA VAL A 154 4.04 -11.84 -3.33
C VAL A 154 5.40 -12.03 -4.01
N ASN A 155 6.48 -12.14 -3.24
CA ASN A 155 7.83 -12.34 -3.76
C ASN A 155 7.98 -13.66 -4.52
N ASN A 156 7.33 -14.74 -4.07
CA ASN A 156 7.32 -16.01 -4.76
C ASN A 156 6.55 -15.96 -6.08
N ILE A 157 5.45 -15.19 -6.12
CA ILE A 157 4.76 -14.92 -7.39
C ILE A 157 5.72 -14.17 -8.29
N LEU A 158 6.22 -13.00 -7.86
CA LEU A 158 7.08 -12.14 -8.67
C LEU A 158 8.40 -12.79 -9.10
N SER A 159 8.98 -13.68 -8.29
CA SER A 159 10.24 -14.37 -8.64
C SER A 159 10.06 -15.31 -9.83
N ASN A 160 8.83 -15.80 -10.05
CA ASN A 160 8.45 -16.57 -11.23
C ASN A 160 8.14 -15.69 -12.44
N TYR A 161 8.23 -14.35 -12.34
CA TYR A 161 8.04 -13.43 -13.47
C TYR A 161 9.35 -12.70 -13.83
N GLU A 162 9.58 -12.52 -15.12
CA GLU A 162 10.62 -11.65 -15.67
C GLU A 162 10.05 -10.87 -16.85
N ASN A 163 10.25 -9.55 -16.88
CA ASN A 163 9.75 -8.68 -17.95
C ASN A 163 8.23 -8.89 -18.25
N GLY A 164 7.43 -9.09 -17.20
CA GLY A 164 5.99 -9.30 -17.32
C GLY A 164 5.57 -10.69 -17.84
N LYS A 165 6.46 -11.68 -17.85
CA LYS A 165 6.18 -13.05 -18.31
C LYS A 165 6.63 -14.09 -17.29
N ILE A 166 5.93 -15.22 -17.22
CA ILE A 166 6.35 -16.36 -16.39
C ILE A 166 7.69 -16.89 -16.91
N LYS A 167 8.69 -17.00 -16.03
CA LYS A 167 9.98 -17.63 -16.31
C LYS A 167 9.74 -19.10 -16.66
N LYS A 168 10.26 -19.54 -17.80
CA LYS A 168 10.21 -20.94 -18.22
C LYS A 168 11.35 -21.74 -17.61
#